data_AF-A0A1Y5MRD4-F1
#
_entry.id   AF-A0A1Y5MRD4-F1
#
_cell.length_a   1.000
_cell.length_b   1.000
_cell.length_c   1.000
_cell.angle_alpha   90.00
_cell.angle_beta   90.00
_cell.angle_gamma   90.00
#
_symmetry.space_group_name_H-M   'P 1'
#
loop_
_entity.id
_entity.type
_entity.pdbx_description
1 polymer ?
#
loop_
_entity_poly.entity_id
_entity_poly.type
_entity_poly.pdbx_seq_one_letter_code
_entity_poly.pdbx_strand_id
1 'polypeptide(L)'
;MNAYTPKYDDMSEEDFYLGFMLIVKERNPSLSKAISNDEISEQTKQALDVALSFYDTSLQIAREINELEDKIRRLKSKPSNNAPQRKKG
;
A
#
# COMPACT_ATOMS: atom_id res chain seq x y z
N MET A 1 -5.04 -7.76 20.21
CA MET A 1 -4.23 -7.95 18.99
C MET A 1 -3.89 -6.57 18.47
N ASN A 2 -2.61 -6.22 18.38
CA ASN A 2 -2.21 -5.01 17.65
C ASN A 2 -2.50 -5.28 16.17
N ALA A 3 -3.36 -4.47 15.55
CA ALA A 3 -3.62 -4.55 14.14
C ALA A 3 -2.29 -4.35 13.41
N TYR A 4 -1.89 -5.34 12.60
CA TYR A 4 -0.78 -5.15 11.69
C TYR A 4 -1.23 -4.12 10.66
N THR A 5 -0.80 -2.87 10.82
CA THR A 5 -0.94 -1.85 9.79
C THR A 5 0.17 -2.12 8.78
N PRO A 6 -0.15 -2.61 7.57
CA PRO A 6 0.89 -2.92 6.60
C PRO A 6 1.58 -1.61 6.21
N LYS A 7 2.91 -1.60 6.26
CA LYS A 7 3.71 -0.48 5.76
C LYS A 7 3.83 -0.65 4.25
N TYR A 8 2.88 -0.07 3.53
CA TYR A 8 2.87 -0.10 2.07
C TYR A 8 3.97 0.76 1.46
N ASP A 9 4.48 1.75 2.21
CA ASP A 9 5.51 2.67 1.73
C ASP A 9 6.81 1.97 1.30
N ASP A 10 7.14 0.85 1.94
CA ASP A 10 8.40 0.11 1.73
C ASP A 10 8.23 -1.15 0.83
N MET A 11 7.01 -1.45 0.38
CA MET A 11 6.72 -2.67 -0.40
C MET A 11 6.88 -2.38 -1.90
N SER A 12 7.73 -3.15 -2.58
CA SER A 12 7.90 -3.04 -4.04
C SER A 12 6.79 -3.76 -4.80
N GLU A 13 6.64 -3.43 -6.09
CA GLU A 13 5.77 -4.17 -7.02
C GLU A 13 6.15 -5.65 -7.08
N GLU A 14 7.45 -5.97 -7.05
CA GLU A 14 7.98 -7.34 -6.99
C GLU A 14 7.58 -8.08 -5.71
N ASP A 15 7.63 -7.41 -4.54
CA ASP A 15 7.20 -8.01 -3.27
C ASP A 15 5.71 -8.34 -3.28
N PHE A 16 4.91 -7.45 -3.86
CA PHE A 16 3.48 -7.69 -4.02
C PHE A 16 3.20 -8.83 -5.00
N TYR A 17 3.85 -8.84 -6.15
CA TYR A 17 3.71 -9.91 -7.14
C TYR A 17 4.11 -11.26 -6.52
N LEU A 18 5.20 -11.31 -5.76
CA LEU A 18 5.61 -12.50 -5.03
C LEU A 18 4.56 -12.93 -4.00
N GLY A 19 4.03 -12.00 -3.22
CA GLY A 19 2.95 -12.27 -2.26
C GLY A 19 1.68 -12.81 -2.93
N PHE A 20 1.27 -12.21 -4.05
CA PHE A 20 0.17 -12.69 -4.88
C PHE A 20 0.44 -14.11 -5.37
N MET A 21 1.63 -14.37 -5.94
CA MET A 21 1.99 -15.70 -6.44
C MET A 21 2.04 -16.75 -5.33
N LEU A 22 2.43 -16.40 -4.11
CA LEU A 22 2.36 -17.29 -2.95
C LEU A 22 0.91 -17.66 -2.59
N ILE A 23 0.00 -16.68 -2.57
CA ILE A 23 -1.43 -16.91 -2.31
C ILE A 23 -2.03 -17.77 -3.42
N VAL A 24 -1.73 -17.46 -4.69
CA VAL A 24 -2.21 -18.26 -5.83
C VAL A 24 -1.66 -19.67 -5.75
N LYS A 25 -0.39 -19.87 -5.41
CA LYS A 25 0.21 -21.20 -5.24
C LYS A 25 -0.46 -22.00 -4.13
N GLU A 26 -0.79 -21.37 -3.02
CA GLU A 26 -1.47 -22.03 -1.89
C GLU A 26 -2.93 -22.38 -2.23
N ARG A 27 -3.66 -21.46 -2.87
CA ARG A 27 -5.09 -21.59 -3.14
C ARG A 27 -5.41 -22.35 -4.43
N ASN A 28 -4.57 -22.21 -5.44
CA ASN A 28 -4.72 -22.79 -6.77
C ASN A 28 -3.34 -23.09 -7.41
N PRO A 29 -2.68 -24.19 -7.00
CA PRO A 29 -1.36 -24.56 -7.49
C PRO A 29 -1.29 -24.72 -9.02
N SER A 30 -2.37 -25.20 -9.63
CA SER A 30 -2.48 -25.36 -11.09
C SER A 30 -2.44 -24.02 -11.81
N LEU A 31 -3.16 -23.01 -11.29
CA LEU A 31 -3.12 -21.66 -11.83
C LEU A 31 -1.74 -21.03 -11.64
N SER A 32 -1.11 -21.20 -10.47
CA SER A 32 0.25 -20.72 -10.23
C SER A 32 1.22 -21.29 -11.27
N LYS A 33 1.15 -22.60 -11.54
CA LYS A 33 1.97 -23.26 -12.54
C LYS A 33 1.70 -22.72 -13.96
N ALA A 34 0.43 -22.55 -14.32
CA ALA A 34 0.04 -22.03 -15.63
C ALA A 34 0.56 -20.59 -15.84
N ILE A 35 0.47 -19.73 -14.82
CA ILE A 35 1.01 -18.36 -14.87
C ILE A 35 2.53 -18.40 -15.06
N SER A 36 3.25 -19.21 -14.25
CA SER A 36 4.71 -19.31 -14.34
C SER A 36 5.23 -19.89 -15.66
N ASN A 37 4.42 -20.70 -16.34
CA ASN A 37 4.75 -21.30 -17.64
C ASN A 37 4.26 -20.49 -18.84
N ASP A 38 3.62 -19.34 -18.63
CA ASP A 38 2.91 -18.58 -19.66
C ASP A 38 1.82 -19.39 -20.42
N GLU A 39 1.22 -20.37 -19.76
CA GLU A 39 0.17 -21.26 -20.30
C GLU A 39 -1.24 -20.71 -20.04
N ILE A 40 -1.37 -19.42 -19.73
CA ILE A 40 -2.64 -18.75 -19.46
C ILE A 40 -3.18 -18.04 -20.71
N SER A 41 -4.51 -17.95 -20.80
CA SER A 41 -5.16 -17.24 -21.91
C SER A 41 -4.84 -15.74 -21.89
N GLU A 42 -4.91 -15.08 -23.04
CA GLU A 42 -4.76 -13.62 -23.15
C GLU A 42 -5.76 -12.85 -22.26
N GLN A 43 -6.99 -13.37 -22.13
CA GLN A 43 -7.98 -12.79 -21.21
C GLN A 43 -7.51 -12.85 -19.75
N THR A 44 -6.85 -13.94 -19.36
CA THR A 44 -6.27 -14.10 -18.01
C THR A 44 -5.08 -13.17 -17.80
N LYS A 45 -4.22 -12.98 -18.82
CA LYS A 45 -3.11 -12.02 -18.77
C LYS A 45 -3.62 -10.60 -18.56
N GLN A 46 -4.61 -10.17 -19.35
CA GLN A 46 -5.25 -8.86 -19.20
C GLN A 46 -5.91 -8.68 -17.81
N ALA A 47 -6.56 -9.71 -17.28
CA ALA A 47 -7.14 -9.65 -15.96
C ALA A 47 -6.07 -9.50 -14.86
N LEU A 48 -4.91 -10.15 -15.03
CA LEU A 48 -3.77 -10.01 -14.12
C LEU A 48 -3.18 -8.59 -14.19
N ASP A 49 -3.00 -8.03 -15.38
CA ASP A 49 -2.51 -6.66 -15.56
C ASP A 49 -3.44 -5.63 -14.90
N VAL A 50 -4.76 -5.79 -15.07
CA VAL A 50 -5.76 -4.94 -14.40
C VAL A 50 -5.65 -5.06 -12.87
N ALA A 51 -5.52 -6.28 -12.34
CA ALA A 51 -5.35 -6.48 -10.90
C ALA A 51 -4.08 -5.80 -10.34
N LEU A 52 -2.97 -5.85 -11.08
CA LEU A 52 -1.73 -5.15 -10.72
C LEU A 52 -1.92 -3.63 -10.75
N SER A 53 -2.59 -3.08 -11.77
CA SER A 53 -2.88 -1.63 -11.83
C SER A 53 -3.73 -1.11 -10.65
N PHE A 54 -4.65 -1.92 -10.13
CA PHE A 54 -5.43 -1.57 -8.94
C PHE A 54 -4.56 -1.55 -7.68
N TYR A 55 -3.54 -2.40 -7.62
CA TYR A 55 -2.57 -2.35 -6.53
C TYR A 55 -1.74 -1.06 -6.57
N ASP A 56 -1.19 -0.69 -7.72
CA ASP A 56 -0.43 0.56 -7.88
C ASP A 56 -1.25 1.78 -7.47
N THR A 57 -2.51 1.80 -7.90
CA THR A 57 -3.47 2.86 -7.53
C THR A 57 -3.69 2.89 -6.02
N SER A 58 -3.87 1.72 -5.40
CA SER A 58 -4.06 1.61 -3.96
C SER A 58 -2.82 2.06 -3.18
N LEU A 59 -1.62 1.75 -3.68
CA LEU A 59 -0.35 2.17 -3.10
C LEU A 59 -0.19 3.69 -3.18
N GLN A 60 -0.54 4.29 -4.31
CA GLN A 60 -0.55 5.75 -4.46
C GLN A 60 -1.50 6.40 -3.45
N ILE A 61 -2.73 5.91 -3.34
CA ILE A 61 -3.72 6.42 -2.38
C ILE A 61 -3.20 6.32 -0.94
N ALA A 62 -2.59 5.18 -0.56
CA ALA A 62 -2.03 5.00 0.77
C ALA A 62 -0.94 6.02 1.10
N ARG A 63 -0.04 6.29 0.15
CA ARG A 63 1.01 7.32 0.28
C ARG A 63 0.40 8.72 0.46
N GLU A 64 -0.60 9.07 -0.36
CA GLU A 64 -1.29 10.36 -0.27
C GLU A 64 -1.98 10.54 1.09
N ILE A 65 -2.60 9.49 1.63
CA ILE A 65 -3.21 9.50 2.96
C ILE A 65 -2.13 9.74 4.03
N ASN A 66 -1.02 9.00 3.99
CA ASN A 66 0.08 9.16 4.95
C ASN A 66 0.63 10.60 4.94
N GLU A 67 0.82 11.20 3.76
CA GLU A 67 1.25 12.59 3.65
C GLU A 67 0.25 13.59 4.27
N LEU A 68 -1.05 13.35 4.07
CA LEU A 68 -2.11 14.20 4.62
C LEU A 68 -2.18 14.09 6.14
N GLU A 69 -2.06 12.89 6.70
CA GLU A 69 -1.99 12.67 8.15
C GLU A 69 -0.78 13.39 8.76
N ASP A 70 0.37 13.33 8.09
CA ASP A 70 1.58 14.03 8.46
C ASP A 70 1.40 15.55 8.46
N LYS A 71 0.76 16.10 7.42
CA LYS A 71 0.42 17.54 7.33
C LYS A 71 -0.52 17.95 8.48
N ILE A 72 -1.55 17.17 8.76
CA ILE A 72 -2.50 17.42 9.87
C ILE A 72 -1.77 17.42 11.22
N ARG A 73 -0.87 16.46 11.45
CA ARG A 73 -0.07 16.37 12.68
C ARG A 73 0.84 17.58 12.86
N ARG A 74 1.48 18.07 11.79
CA ARG A 74 2.31 19.29 11.82
C ARG A 74 1.48 20.55 12.10
N LEU A 75 0.27 20.63 11.55
CA LEU A 75 -0.64 21.76 11.81
C LEU A 75 -1.14 21.77 13.26
N LYS A 76 -1.50 20.61 13.81
CA LYS A 76 -1.93 20.49 15.22
C LYS A 76 -0.81 20.76 16.23
N SER A 77 0.44 20.48 15.86
CA SER A 77 1.61 20.68 16.74
C SER A 77 2.20 22.09 16.67
N LYS A 78 1.77 22.95 15.73
CA LYS A 78 2.15 24.36 15.75
C LYS A 78 1.59 25.01 17.03
N PRO A 79 2.45 25.58 17.91
CA PRO A 79 1.96 26.35 19.03
C PRO A 79 1.18 27.54 18.49
N SER A 80 0.01 27.79 19.07
CA SER A 80 -0.73 29.02 18.80
C SER A 80 0.17 30.21 19.17
N ASN A 81 0.48 31.08 18.20
CA ASN A 81 1.22 32.33 18.41
C ASN A 81 0.51 33.29 19.39
N ASN A 82 -0.69 32.94 19.87
CA ASN A 82 -1.45 33.70 20.87
C ASN A 82 -1.26 33.16 22.30
N ALA A 83 -0.34 32.22 22.55
CA ALA A 83 -0.03 31.82 23.92
C ALA A 83 0.50 33.04 24.70
N PRO A 84 -0.21 33.53 25.74
CA PRO A 84 0.22 34.73 26.45
C PRO A 84 1.59 34.46 27.04
N GLN A 85 2.60 35.24 26.63
CA GLN A 85 3.89 35.22 27.28
C GLN A 85 3.67 35.60 28.74
N ARG A 86 3.71 34.61 29.65
CA ARG A 86 3.78 34.87 31.09
C ARG A 86 5.04 35.70 31.32
N LYS A 87 4.87 37.01 31.47
CA LYS A 87 5.90 37.88 32.03
C LYS A 87 6.23 37.30 33.41
N LYS A 88 7.42 36.73 33.54
CA LYS A 88 8.00 36.41 34.84
C LYS A 88 8.27 37.76 35.51
N GLY A 89 7.56 38.01 36.61
CA GLY A 89 7.88 39.09 37.54
C GLY A 89 9.14 38.80 38.33
#